data_AF-A0A1Y6C4B8-F1
#
_entry.id   AF-A0A1Y6C4B8-F1
#
_cell.length_a   1.000
_cell.length_b   1.000
_cell.length_c   1.000
_cell.angle_alpha   90.00
_cell.angle_beta   90.00
_cell.angle_gamma   90.00
#
_symmetry.space_group_name_H-M   'P 1'
#
loop_
_entity.id
_entity.type
_entity.pdbx_description
1 polymer ?
#
loop_
_entity_poly.entity_id
_entity_poly.type
_entity_poly.pdbx_seq_one_letter_code
_entity_poly.pdbx_strand_id
1 'polypeptide(L)'
;MGNMLLMATIIISAIISSCGLEAERQSQSDLQSTRSNKILCIFDYDLTLSSNKCGATQGRSEFNCRYNKNPTYNWYDQCLGLSARQAVAKCVYNNAHIGIASHSPLGASWEDKVLPMVYESQFPEWTYSGAYPQVDNWGNWNCPTCPYHMNPGISKPEGIRRIMRHYGLNPYDPADQARVIFWDDSWTNINAVRQELPSVQDIKVPRNQSSGNDGGCGITDREISQGWQAVGGW
;
A
#
# COMPACT_ATOMS: atom_id res chain seq x y z
N MET A 1 -73.64 12.94 -21.41
CA MET A 1 -72.76 11.76 -21.45
C MET A 1 -71.47 12.18 -22.13
N GLY A 2 -70.41 12.48 -21.37
CA GLY A 2 -69.16 12.97 -21.95
C GLY A 2 -68.11 13.31 -20.89
N ASN A 3 -66.93 12.72 -21.07
CA ASN A 3 -65.61 13.14 -20.62
C ASN A 3 -65.42 13.54 -19.16
N MET A 4 -65.13 12.56 -18.30
CA MET A 4 -64.52 12.79 -16.98
C MET A 4 -63.54 11.68 -16.55
N LEU A 5 -62.88 11.02 -17.52
CA LEU A 5 -62.01 9.86 -17.23
C LEU A 5 -60.66 9.90 -17.96
N LEU A 6 -60.04 11.08 -18.11
CA LEU A 6 -58.74 11.21 -18.79
C LEU A 6 -57.77 12.21 -18.13
N MET A 7 -57.86 12.44 -16.83
CA MET A 7 -56.87 13.26 -16.09
C MET A 7 -56.30 12.62 -14.83
N ALA A 8 -56.76 11.42 -14.43
CA ALA A 8 -56.25 10.75 -13.23
C ALA A 8 -55.01 9.86 -13.49
N THR A 9 -54.71 9.51 -14.74
CA THR A 9 -53.63 8.56 -15.07
C THR A 9 -52.26 9.22 -15.28
N ILE A 10 -52.18 10.55 -15.43
CA ILE A 10 -50.91 11.25 -15.72
C ILE A 10 -50.15 11.65 -14.44
N ILE A 11 -50.83 11.76 -13.29
CA ILE A 11 -50.18 12.23 -12.04
C ILE A 11 -49.50 11.09 -11.28
N ILE A 12 -49.92 9.83 -11.45
CA ILE A 12 -49.34 8.69 -10.72
C ILE A 12 -47.97 8.28 -11.29
N SER A 13 -47.72 8.49 -12.58
CA SER A 13 -46.44 8.14 -13.22
C SER A 13 -45.29 9.11 -12.89
N ALA A 14 -45.58 10.32 -12.38
CA ALA A 14 -44.55 11.28 -12.01
C ALA A 14 -44.03 11.11 -10.56
N ILE A 15 -44.81 10.47 -9.68
CA ILE A 15 -44.46 10.32 -8.26
C ILE A 15 -43.70 9.01 -7.99
N ILE A 16 -43.91 7.97 -8.82
CA ILE A 16 -43.17 6.70 -8.69
C ILE A 16 -41.72 6.82 -9.21
N SER A 17 -41.42 7.84 -10.02
CA SER A 17 -40.10 8.04 -10.61
C SER A 17 -39.10 8.76 -9.66
N SER A 18 -39.58 9.56 -8.70
CA SER A 18 -38.67 10.30 -7.79
C SER A 18 -38.14 9.46 -6.63
N CYS A 19 -38.93 8.51 -6.09
CA CYS A 19 -38.48 7.67 -4.98
C CYS A 19 -37.44 6.60 -5.37
N GLY A 20 -37.41 6.15 -6.63
CA GLY A 20 -36.39 5.20 -7.10
C GLY A 20 -35.02 5.85 -7.35
N LEU A 21 -35.01 7.09 -7.84
CA LEU A 21 -33.79 7.84 -8.15
C LEU A 21 -33.04 8.31 -6.88
N GLU A 22 -33.75 8.58 -5.79
CA GLU A 22 -33.14 8.95 -4.51
C GLU A 22 -32.51 7.74 -3.81
N ALA A 23 -33.15 6.57 -3.82
CA ALA A 23 -32.59 5.36 -3.23
C ALA A 23 -31.32 4.86 -3.97
N GLU A 24 -31.27 4.95 -5.30
CA GLU A 24 -30.06 4.63 -6.08
C GLU A 24 -28.93 5.65 -5.87
N ARG A 25 -29.26 6.95 -5.76
CA ARG A 25 -28.25 7.99 -5.42
C ARG A 25 -27.68 7.81 -4.02
N GLN A 26 -28.51 7.43 -3.06
CA GLN A 26 -28.09 7.24 -1.67
C GLN A 26 -27.30 5.94 -1.51
N SER A 27 -27.68 4.87 -2.20
CA SER A 27 -26.89 3.64 -2.32
C SER A 27 -25.53 3.88 -2.96
N GLN A 28 -25.44 4.74 -3.98
CA GLN A 28 -24.16 5.12 -4.58
C GLN A 28 -23.33 6.03 -3.67
N SER A 29 -23.95 7.01 -2.98
CA SER A 29 -23.23 7.86 -2.02
C SER A 29 -22.73 7.09 -0.80
N ASP A 30 -23.46 6.07 -0.35
CA ASP A 30 -23.06 5.23 0.78
C ASP A 30 -21.96 4.23 0.38
N LEU A 31 -21.99 3.71 -0.85
CA LEU A 31 -20.87 2.94 -1.43
C LEU A 31 -19.63 3.81 -1.71
N GLN A 32 -19.80 5.11 -1.95
CA GLN A 32 -18.69 6.06 -2.16
C GLN A 32 -18.14 6.59 -0.82
N SER A 33 -19.01 6.78 0.19
CA SER A 33 -18.70 7.16 1.57
C SER A 33 -17.96 6.05 2.32
N THR A 34 -18.32 4.79 2.08
CA THR A 34 -17.60 3.62 2.64
C THR A 34 -16.29 3.32 1.92
N ARG A 35 -16.08 3.85 0.70
CA ARG A 35 -14.86 3.59 -0.09
C ARG A 35 -13.67 4.49 0.19
N SER A 36 -13.75 5.59 0.94
CA SER A 36 -12.65 6.55 0.88
C SER A 36 -12.31 7.32 2.17
N ASN A 37 -12.25 6.67 3.33
CA ASN A 37 -11.55 7.24 4.50
C ASN A 37 -10.39 6.38 5.02
N LYS A 38 -10.10 5.24 4.39
CA LYS A 38 -8.99 4.38 4.82
C LYS A 38 -7.64 5.00 4.53
N ILE A 39 -6.68 4.82 5.44
CA ILE A 39 -5.27 5.14 5.21
C ILE A 39 -4.68 4.13 4.22
N LEU A 40 -3.72 4.58 3.41
CA LEU A 40 -2.95 3.75 2.48
C LEU A 40 -1.48 3.71 2.92
N CYS A 41 -1.02 2.55 3.38
CA CYS A 41 0.38 2.28 3.67
C CYS A 41 1.10 1.81 2.41
N ILE A 42 2.14 2.53 1.97
CA ILE A 42 2.98 2.13 0.85
C ILE A 42 4.41 1.95 1.34
N PHE A 43 5.01 0.83 0.99
CA PHE A 43 6.39 0.52 1.35
C PHE A 43 7.26 0.43 0.10
N ASP A 44 8.46 0.97 0.18
CA ASP A 44 9.57 0.41 -0.58
C ASP A 44 9.91 -1.00 -0.07
N TYR A 45 10.63 -1.79 -0.86
CA TYR A 45 11.00 -3.15 -0.44
C TYR A 45 12.43 -3.24 0.10
N ASP A 46 13.42 -2.87 -0.71
CA ASP A 46 14.83 -3.02 -0.35
C ASP A 46 15.22 -2.00 0.72
N LEU A 47 15.91 -2.44 1.77
CA LEU A 47 16.30 -1.58 2.91
C LEU A 47 15.12 -0.91 3.65
N THR A 48 13.88 -1.31 3.36
CA THR A 48 12.64 -0.85 4.03
C THR A 48 11.90 -2.02 4.66
N LEU A 49 11.39 -2.95 3.85
CA LEU A 49 10.79 -4.21 4.32
C LEU A 49 11.82 -5.34 4.46
N SER A 50 13.01 -5.15 3.88
CA SER A 50 14.14 -6.09 3.92
C SER A 50 15.44 -5.33 4.18
N SER A 51 16.53 -6.04 4.46
CA SER A 51 17.89 -5.47 4.58
C SER A 51 18.92 -6.38 3.92
N ASN A 52 20.14 -5.89 3.73
CA ASN A 52 21.21 -6.54 3.00
C ASN A 52 22.33 -7.13 3.88
N LYS A 53 22.05 -7.46 5.14
CA LYS A 53 23.08 -7.89 6.12
C LYS A 53 22.62 -8.99 7.06
N CYS A 54 22.41 -10.20 6.52
CA CYS A 54 22.03 -11.36 7.34
C CYS A 54 23.10 -11.72 8.38
N GLY A 55 24.38 -11.49 8.10
CA GLY A 55 25.47 -11.81 9.02
C GLY A 55 25.39 -11.06 10.35
N ALA A 56 24.83 -9.85 10.36
CA ALA A 56 24.68 -9.04 11.58
C ALA A 56 23.47 -9.45 12.45
N THR A 57 22.59 -10.30 11.93
CA THR A 57 21.37 -10.79 12.58
C THR A 57 21.36 -12.32 12.73
N GLN A 58 22.47 -12.97 12.37
CA GLN A 58 22.60 -14.43 12.44
C GLN A 58 22.42 -14.92 13.89
N GLY A 59 21.59 -15.96 14.06
CA GLY A 59 21.31 -16.56 15.37
C GLY A 59 20.18 -15.88 16.15
N ARG A 60 19.51 -14.88 15.56
CA ARG A 60 18.40 -14.16 16.18
C ARG A 60 17.09 -14.55 15.50
N SER A 61 16.20 -15.19 16.26
CA SER A 61 14.94 -15.76 15.75
C SER A 61 13.95 -14.72 15.23
N GLU A 62 14.12 -13.47 15.65
CA GLU A 62 13.27 -12.34 15.25
C GLU A 62 13.64 -11.79 13.86
N PHE A 63 14.65 -12.36 13.20
CA PHE A 63 15.05 -12.05 11.84
C PHE A 63 14.90 -13.27 10.93
N ASN A 64 14.28 -13.09 9.77
CA ASN A 64 14.30 -14.12 8.73
C ASN A 64 15.41 -13.78 7.73
N CYS A 65 16.54 -14.47 7.88
CA CYS A 65 17.71 -14.34 7.03
C CYS A 65 17.68 -15.36 5.90
N ARG A 66 17.84 -14.88 4.67
CA ARG A 66 17.88 -15.72 3.49
C ARG A 66 18.97 -15.28 2.51
N TYR A 67 19.32 -16.19 1.62
CA TYR A 67 20.16 -15.90 0.47
C TYR A 67 19.29 -15.86 -0.78
N ASN A 68 19.41 -14.80 -1.57
CA ASN A 68 18.69 -14.59 -2.80
C ASN A 68 19.51 -15.09 -3.98
N LYS A 69 18.83 -15.65 -4.97
CA LYS A 69 19.47 -16.05 -6.23
C LYS A 69 19.81 -14.84 -7.09
N ASN A 70 18.94 -13.83 -7.08
CA ASN A 70 19.11 -12.57 -7.76
C ASN A 70 19.44 -11.45 -6.75
N PRO A 71 20.69 -10.96 -6.74
CA PRO A 71 21.08 -9.94 -5.79
C PRO A 71 20.49 -8.58 -6.15
N THR A 72 20.23 -7.76 -5.14
CA THR A 72 19.95 -6.33 -5.34
C THR A 72 21.24 -5.57 -5.09
N TYR A 73 21.76 -4.81 -6.07
CA TYR A 73 23.04 -4.10 -5.93
C TYR A 73 24.21 -5.00 -5.44
N ASN A 74 24.27 -6.26 -5.92
CA ASN A 74 25.23 -7.30 -5.48
C ASN A 74 25.06 -7.76 -4.02
N TRP A 75 23.93 -7.47 -3.37
CA TRP A 75 23.58 -8.02 -2.07
C TRP A 75 22.85 -9.33 -2.24
N TYR A 76 23.46 -10.40 -1.75
CA TYR A 76 22.91 -11.74 -1.87
C TYR A 76 22.14 -12.17 -0.65
N ASP A 77 22.38 -11.54 0.49
CA ASP A 77 21.72 -11.82 1.73
C ASP A 77 20.60 -10.82 1.97
N GLN A 78 19.38 -11.32 2.22
CA GLN A 78 18.24 -10.53 2.63
C GLN A 78 17.77 -10.91 4.03
N CYS A 79 17.65 -9.89 4.87
CA CYS A 79 17.17 -10.05 6.23
C CYS A 79 15.86 -9.29 6.42
N LEU A 80 14.80 -10.01 6.74
CA LEU A 80 13.54 -9.43 7.18
C LEU A 80 13.62 -9.14 8.68
N GLY A 81 13.51 -7.88 9.07
CA GLY A 81 13.48 -7.48 10.47
C GLY A 81 12.10 -7.67 11.11
N LEU A 82 12.07 -7.94 12.42
CA LEU A 82 10.84 -7.94 13.23
C LEU A 82 10.00 -6.67 13.01
N SER A 83 10.67 -5.52 12.93
CA SER A 83 10.04 -4.21 12.75
C SER A 83 9.37 -4.04 11.38
N ALA A 84 9.89 -4.66 10.31
CA ALA A 84 9.21 -4.68 9.02
C ALA A 84 7.87 -5.42 9.11
N ARG A 85 7.84 -6.55 9.83
CA ARG A 85 6.59 -7.27 10.09
C ARG A 85 5.63 -6.44 10.97
N GLN A 86 6.14 -5.78 12.00
CA GLN A 86 5.32 -4.90 12.85
C GLN A 86 4.72 -3.72 12.07
N ALA A 87 5.45 -3.14 11.12
CA ALA A 87 4.94 -2.07 10.27
C ALA A 87 3.73 -2.53 9.46
N VAL A 88 3.85 -3.69 8.79
CA VAL A 88 2.75 -4.29 8.02
C VAL A 88 1.58 -4.66 8.95
N ALA A 89 1.86 -5.33 10.07
CA ALA A 89 0.85 -5.70 11.05
C ALA A 89 0.08 -4.48 11.61
N LYS A 90 0.75 -3.35 11.83
CA LYS A 90 0.13 -2.10 12.27
C LYS A 90 -0.80 -1.51 11.20
N CYS A 91 -0.44 -1.59 9.92
CA CYS A 91 -1.34 -1.21 8.82
C CYS A 91 -2.58 -2.10 8.77
N VAL A 92 -2.41 -3.42 8.90
CA VAL A 92 -3.55 -4.36 8.94
C VAL A 92 -4.44 -4.09 10.15
N TYR A 93 -3.86 -3.91 11.34
CA TYR A 93 -4.59 -3.62 12.58
C TYR A 93 -5.47 -2.36 12.47
N ASN A 94 -4.97 -1.33 11.80
CA ASN A 94 -5.71 -0.09 11.56
C ASN A 94 -6.64 -0.15 10.32
N ASN A 95 -6.85 -1.34 9.74
CA ASN A 95 -7.69 -1.55 8.54
C ASN A 95 -7.26 -0.66 7.36
N ALA A 96 -5.96 -0.38 7.24
CA ALA A 96 -5.38 0.38 6.14
C ALA A 96 -5.22 -0.49 4.89
N HIS A 97 -5.20 0.16 3.74
CA HIS A 97 -4.76 -0.46 2.48
C HIS A 97 -3.23 -0.61 2.47
N ILE A 98 -2.72 -1.58 1.71
CA ILE A 98 -1.28 -1.88 1.61
C ILE A 98 -0.86 -1.85 0.15
N GLY A 99 0.26 -1.20 -0.14
CA GLY A 99 0.90 -1.24 -1.44
C GLY A 99 2.42 -1.35 -1.36
N ILE A 100 3.04 -1.72 -2.48
CA ILE A 100 4.49 -1.75 -2.65
C ILE A 100 4.86 -0.82 -3.80
N ALA A 101 5.79 0.10 -3.58
CA ALA A 101 6.39 0.90 -4.62
C ALA A 101 7.91 0.75 -4.54
N SER A 102 8.47 -0.16 -5.34
CA SER A 102 9.89 -0.50 -5.36
C SER A 102 10.47 -0.39 -6.77
N HIS A 103 11.76 -0.03 -6.86
CA HIS A 103 12.52 -0.07 -8.12
C HIS A 103 13.14 -1.45 -8.39
N SER A 104 12.97 -2.46 -7.52
CA SER A 104 13.44 -3.82 -7.85
C SER A 104 12.72 -4.33 -9.11
N PRO A 105 13.38 -5.04 -10.04
CA PRO A 105 12.69 -5.66 -11.18
C PRO A 105 11.86 -6.87 -10.75
N LEU A 106 10.54 -6.85 -11.00
CA LEU A 106 9.60 -7.92 -10.60
C LEU A 106 10.07 -9.31 -11.02
N GLY A 107 10.41 -9.51 -12.30
CA GLY A 107 10.76 -10.85 -12.80
C GLY A 107 11.98 -11.46 -12.11
N ALA A 108 12.96 -10.64 -11.77
CA ALA A 108 14.13 -11.10 -11.03
C ALA A 108 13.90 -11.07 -9.49
N SER A 109 12.80 -10.49 -9.02
CA SER A 109 12.41 -10.43 -7.60
C SER A 109 11.32 -11.44 -7.24
N TRP A 110 10.75 -12.16 -8.21
CA TRP A 110 9.58 -12.99 -7.98
C TRP A 110 9.86 -14.13 -6.99
N GLU A 111 10.83 -14.98 -7.33
CA GLU A 111 11.28 -16.10 -6.49
C GLU A 111 12.00 -15.63 -5.22
N ASP A 112 12.66 -14.47 -5.30
CA ASP A 112 13.56 -14.02 -4.24
C ASP A 112 12.93 -13.04 -3.26
N LYS A 113 11.79 -12.44 -3.57
CA LYS A 113 11.17 -11.42 -2.73
C LYS A 113 9.67 -11.65 -2.61
N VAL A 114 8.99 -11.84 -3.74
CA VAL A 114 7.52 -11.91 -3.76
C VAL A 114 7.00 -13.23 -3.18
N LEU A 115 7.34 -14.37 -3.78
CA LEU A 115 6.83 -15.67 -3.34
C LEU A 115 7.13 -15.95 -1.85
N PRO A 116 8.31 -15.58 -1.33
CA PRO A 116 8.62 -15.86 0.08
C PRO A 116 7.85 -14.98 1.07
N MET A 117 7.31 -13.82 0.66
CA MET A 117 6.34 -13.10 1.50
C MET A 117 5.18 -14.01 1.92
N VAL A 118 4.74 -14.88 0.99
CA VAL A 118 3.64 -15.82 1.17
C VAL A 118 4.14 -17.13 1.76
N TYR A 119 5.01 -17.87 1.07
CA TYR A 119 5.35 -19.25 1.46
C TYR A 119 6.19 -19.36 2.73
N GLU A 120 6.98 -18.33 3.08
CA GLU A 120 7.70 -18.28 4.36
C GLU A 120 6.92 -17.49 5.42
N SER A 121 5.71 -17.03 5.10
CA SER A 121 4.86 -16.26 6.01
C SER A 121 5.61 -15.07 6.62
N GLN A 122 6.27 -14.26 5.80
CA GLN A 122 7.02 -13.09 6.27
C GLN A 122 6.07 -11.99 6.79
N PHE A 123 4.89 -11.89 6.16
CA PHE A 123 3.83 -10.92 6.52
C PHE A 123 2.45 -11.61 6.58
N PRO A 124 2.23 -12.57 7.48
CA PRO A 124 1.01 -13.39 7.49
C PRO A 124 -0.26 -12.56 7.69
N GLU A 125 -0.17 -11.42 8.37
CA GLU A 125 -1.28 -10.48 8.58
C GLU A 125 -1.79 -9.90 7.25
N TRP A 126 -0.88 -9.73 6.28
CA TRP A 126 -1.18 -9.24 4.94
C TRP A 126 -1.53 -10.39 3.99
N THR A 127 -0.76 -11.48 3.99
CA THR A 127 -0.89 -12.55 2.98
C THR A 127 -2.02 -13.54 3.26
N TYR A 128 -2.47 -13.71 4.51
CA TYR A 128 -3.52 -14.66 4.87
C TYR A 128 -4.85 -14.05 5.32
N SER A 129 -4.95 -12.72 5.44
CA SER A 129 -6.19 -12.08 5.88
C SER A 129 -7.33 -12.13 4.86
N GLY A 130 -7.02 -12.39 3.58
CA GLY A 130 -8.01 -12.34 2.48
C GLY A 130 -8.56 -10.94 2.18
N ALA A 131 -8.14 -9.92 2.93
CA ALA A 131 -8.60 -8.53 2.79
C ALA A 131 -7.82 -7.74 1.72
N TYR A 132 -6.71 -8.28 1.23
CA TYR A 132 -5.80 -7.62 0.30
C TYR A 132 -5.68 -8.42 -1.00
N PRO A 133 -5.34 -7.76 -2.13
CA PRO A 133 -5.00 -8.45 -3.37
C PRO A 133 -3.88 -9.46 -3.14
N GLN A 134 -4.01 -10.66 -3.69
CA GLN A 134 -3.05 -11.74 -3.50
C GLN A 134 -1.64 -11.35 -3.96
N VAL A 135 -0.65 -11.50 -3.07
CA VAL A 135 0.76 -11.15 -3.30
C VAL A 135 1.43 -12.11 -4.29
N ASP A 136 1.08 -13.39 -4.24
CA ASP A 136 1.55 -14.45 -5.15
C ASP A 136 0.81 -14.50 -6.50
N ASN A 137 -0.14 -13.58 -6.74
CA ASN A 137 -0.78 -13.44 -8.04
C ASN A 137 -0.06 -12.36 -8.87
N TRP A 138 0.63 -12.80 -9.92
CA TRP A 138 1.38 -11.91 -10.82
C TRP A 138 0.53 -10.77 -11.40
N GLY A 139 -0.76 -11.01 -11.64
CA GLY A 139 -1.69 -10.01 -12.17
C GLY A 139 -1.90 -8.80 -11.25
N ASN A 140 -1.55 -8.91 -9.96
CA ASN A 140 -1.59 -7.81 -8.99
C ASN A 140 -0.31 -6.97 -8.96
N TRP A 141 0.65 -7.24 -9.85
CA TRP A 141 1.92 -6.51 -9.91
C TRP A 141 2.10 -5.74 -11.22
N ASN A 142 2.69 -4.55 -11.13
CA ASN A 142 3.16 -3.73 -12.26
C ASN A 142 2.12 -3.34 -13.31
N CYS A 143 0.84 -3.67 -13.13
CA CYS A 143 -0.24 -3.20 -14.00
C CYS A 143 -0.55 -1.70 -13.73
N PRO A 144 -1.26 -1.00 -14.63
CA PRO A 144 -1.51 0.44 -14.48
C PRO A 144 -2.24 0.87 -13.19
N THR A 145 -2.98 -0.04 -12.58
CA THR A 145 -3.76 0.19 -11.35
C THR A 145 -3.57 -0.97 -10.38
N CYS A 146 -2.33 -1.41 -10.21
CA CYS A 146 -1.99 -2.48 -9.28
C CYS A 146 -1.64 -1.92 -7.90
N PRO A 147 -1.88 -2.69 -6.83
CA PRO A 147 -1.46 -2.31 -5.48
C PRO A 147 0.06 -2.48 -5.31
N TYR A 148 0.70 -3.31 -6.14
CA TYR A 148 2.10 -3.69 -5.98
C TYR A 148 2.92 -3.36 -7.23
N HIS A 149 4.05 -2.70 -7.02
CA HIS A 149 4.95 -2.25 -8.06
C HIS A 149 6.39 -2.57 -7.67
N MET A 150 7.00 -3.47 -8.43
CA MET A 150 8.44 -3.74 -8.47
C MET A 150 8.89 -3.47 -9.90
N ASN A 151 9.12 -2.18 -10.20
CA ASN A 151 9.36 -1.72 -11.55
C ASN A 151 10.44 -0.62 -11.58
N PRO A 152 11.67 -0.91 -12.04
CA PRO A 152 12.73 0.09 -12.17
C PRO A 152 12.45 1.16 -13.23
N GLY A 153 11.49 0.92 -14.14
CA GLY A 153 11.17 1.80 -15.26
C GLY A 153 10.16 2.91 -14.93
N ILE A 154 9.67 2.99 -13.69
CA ILE A 154 8.77 4.07 -13.24
C ILE A 154 9.36 4.76 -12.02
N SER A 155 9.10 6.06 -11.87
CA SER A 155 9.48 6.79 -10.67
C SER A 155 8.62 6.39 -9.47
N LYS A 156 9.13 6.60 -8.24
CA LYS A 156 8.34 6.37 -7.02
C LYS A 156 7.03 7.17 -6.97
N PRO A 157 6.99 8.47 -7.31
CA PRO A 157 5.73 9.20 -7.41
C PRO A 157 4.74 8.52 -8.34
N GLU A 158 5.15 8.11 -9.54
CA GLU A 158 4.24 7.41 -10.47
C GLU A 158 3.76 6.06 -9.92
N GLY A 159 4.64 5.28 -9.27
CA GLY A 159 4.24 4.06 -8.56
C GLY A 159 3.16 4.33 -7.52
N ILE A 160 3.35 5.33 -6.65
CA ILE A 160 2.36 5.74 -5.64
C ILE A 160 1.04 6.15 -6.29
N ARG A 161 1.06 6.95 -7.38
CA ARG A 161 -0.16 7.34 -8.09
C ARG A 161 -0.96 6.15 -8.62
N ARG A 162 -0.29 5.10 -9.09
CA ARG A 162 -0.95 3.85 -9.56
C ARG A 162 -1.61 3.09 -8.42
N ILE A 163 -0.94 2.99 -7.28
CA ILE A 163 -1.47 2.34 -6.07
C ILE A 163 -2.65 3.13 -5.50
N MET A 164 -2.56 4.46 -5.47
CA MET A 164 -3.69 5.32 -5.09
C MET A 164 -4.92 5.04 -5.96
N ARG A 165 -4.74 5.01 -7.29
CA ARG A 165 -5.82 4.70 -8.24
C ARG A 165 -6.39 3.29 -8.05
N HIS A 166 -5.56 2.30 -7.72
CA HIS A 166 -6.03 0.95 -7.40
C HIS A 166 -7.08 0.97 -6.28
N TYR A 167 -6.83 1.77 -5.23
CA TYR A 167 -7.72 1.90 -4.08
C TYR A 167 -8.79 3.00 -4.24
N GLY A 168 -8.98 3.53 -5.45
CA GLY A 168 -10.01 4.53 -5.74
C GLY A 168 -9.69 5.95 -5.24
N LEU A 169 -8.44 6.21 -4.86
CA LEU A 169 -7.96 7.54 -4.46
C LEU A 169 -7.56 8.36 -5.69
N ASN A 170 -7.82 9.67 -5.65
CA ASN A 170 -7.36 10.60 -6.67
C ASN A 170 -5.93 11.07 -6.34
N PRO A 171 -4.91 10.69 -7.15
CA PRO A 171 -3.53 11.08 -6.88
C PRO A 171 -3.24 12.58 -7.01
N TYR A 172 -4.18 13.37 -7.52
CA TYR A 172 -4.03 14.82 -7.69
C TYR A 172 -4.80 15.62 -6.63
N ASP A 173 -5.59 14.95 -5.78
CA ASP A 173 -6.29 15.58 -4.66
C ASP A 173 -5.41 15.55 -3.41
N PRO A 174 -5.04 16.71 -2.83
CA PRO A 174 -4.29 16.79 -1.58
C PRO A 174 -4.92 16.01 -0.42
N ALA A 175 -6.26 15.95 -0.34
CA ALA A 175 -6.95 15.25 0.74
C ALA A 175 -6.74 13.73 0.65
N ASP A 176 -6.76 13.18 -0.56
CA ASP A 176 -6.47 11.77 -0.80
C ASP A 176 -4.98 11.45 -0.63
N GLN A 177 -4.09 12.35 -1.07
CA GLN A 177 -2.65 12.23 -0.81
C GLN A 177 -2.32 12.23 0.69
N ALA A 178 -2.97 13.07 1.48
CA ALA A 178 -2.78 13.18 2.94
C ALA A 178 -3.09 11.88 3.70
N ARG A 179 -3.81 10.94 3.07
CA ARG A 179 -4.12 9.63 3.63
C ARG A 179 -3.09 8.56 3.29
N VAL A 180 -2.04 8.91 2.56
CA VAL A 180 -0.98 7.99 2.15
C VAL A 180 0.23 8.17 3.06
N ILE A 181 0.72 7.07 3.61
CA ILE A 181 2.02 7.00 4.27
C ILE A 181 2.97 6.22 3.36
N PHE A 182 4.13 6.80 3.08
CA PHE A 182 5.15 6.18 2.24
C PHE A 182 6.46 6.04 3.00
N TRP A 183 6.94 4.81 3.20
CA TRP A 183 8.23 4.53 3.80
C TRP A 183 9.26 4.12 2.75
N ASP A 184 10.41 4.79 2.73
CA ASP A 184 11.50 4.51 1.79
C ASP A 184 12.87 4.83 2.39
N ASP A 185 13.87 4.05 2.03
CA ASP A 185 15.23 4.17 2.53
C ASP A 185 16.07 5.22 1.79
N SER A 186 15.59 5.77 0.67
CA SER A 186 16.35 6.59 -0.25
C SER A 186 15.91 8.05 -0.19
N TRP A 187 16.84 8.94 0.15
CA TRP A 187 16.56 10.38 0.11
C TRP A 187 16.15 10.88 -1.28
N THR A 188 16.65 10.26 -2.35
CA THR A 188 16.26 10.58 -3.72
C THR A 188 14.76 10.30 -3.94
N ASN A 189 14.27 9.16 -3.45
CA ASN A 189 12.87 8.78 -3.58
C ASN A 189 11.98 9.68 -2.72
N ILE A 190 12.38 9.90 -1.46
CA ILE A 190 11.69 10.78 -0.51
C ILE A 190 11.55 12.20 -1.06
N ASN A 191 12.64 12.79 -1.57
CA ASN A 191 12.61 14.13 -2.15
C ASN A 191 11.73 14.20 -3.41
N ALA A 192 11.76 13.17 -4.27
CA ALA A 192 10.91 13.11 -5.45
C ALA A 192 9.42 13.06 -5.07
N VAL A 193 9.05 12.24 -4.08
CA VAL A 193 7.67 12.17 -3.56
C VAL A 193 7.25 13.51 -2.96
N ARG A 194 8.09 14.13 -2.13
CA ARG A 194 7.79 15.44 -1.55
C ARG A 194 7.58 16.54 -2.59
N GLN A 195 8.32 16.49 -3.70
CA GLN A 195 8.18 17.45 -4.80
C GLN A 195 6.92 17.23 -5.63
N GLU A 196 6.58 15.97 -5.92
CA GLU A 196 5.55 15.60 -6.89
C GLU A 196 4.18 15.25 -6.28
N LEU A 197 4.16 14.90 -5.00
CA LEU A 197 3.01 14.44 -4.21
C LEU A 197 3.11 15.06 -2.80
N PRO A 198 3.05 16.40 -2.69
CA PRO A 198 3.48 17.14 -1.50
C PRO A 198 2.62 16.89 -0.25
N SER A 199 1.45 16.26 -0.38
CA SER A 199 0.61 15.91 0.77
C SER A 199 0.76 14.46 1.22
N VAL A 200 1.52 13.62 0.51
CA VAL A 200 1.85 12.26 0.98
C VAL A 200 2.76 12.36 2.20
N GLN A 201 2.50 11.53 3.22
CA GLN A 201 3.35 11.45 4.41
C GLN A 201 4.59 10.61 4.11
N ASP A 202 5.65 11.25 3.61
CA ASP A 202 6.94 10.60 3.28
C ASP A 202 7.82 10.41 4.51
N ILE A 203 8.09 9.15 4.88
CA ILE A 203 8.88 8.78 6.05
C ILE A 203 10.20 8.15 5.60
N LYS A 204 11.31 8.81 5.92
CA LYS A 204 12.65 8.33 5.61
C LYS A 204 13.05 7.19 6.54
N VAL A 205 13.20 5.98 6.01
CA VAL A 205 13.76 4.83 6.73
C VAL A 205 15.28 4.95 6.81
N PRO A 206 15.92 4.84 7.98
CA PRO A 206 17.37 4.97 8.08
C PRO A 206 18.10 3.83 7.34
N ARG A 207 19.04 4.20 6.48
CA ARG A 207 20.01 3.26 5.90
C ARG A 207 21.04 2.92 6.96
N ASN A 208 20.74 1.97 7.83
CA ASN A 208 21.72 1.52 8.80
C ASN A 208 22.74 0.61 8.10
N GLN A 209 23.82 1.20 7.59
CA GLN A 209 24.93 0.45 7.00
C GLN A 209 25.89 -0.12 8.05
N SER A 210 25.67 0.11 9.34
CA SER A 210 26.45 -0.47 10.43
C SER A 210 25.85 -1.81 10.89
N SER A 211 26.71 -2.75 11.27
CA SER A 211 26.37 -4.06 11.85
C SER A 211 25.87 -3.93 13.30
N GLY A 212 25.01 -2.95 13.56
CA GLY A 212 24.43 -2.72 14.89
C GLY A 212 23.48 -3.83 15.31
N ASN A 213 22.88 -3.68 16.49
CA ASN A 213 21.96 -4.64 17.10
C ASN A 213 20.70 -4.96 16.30
N ASP A 214 20.52 -4.48 15.07
CA ASP A 214 19.44 -4.92 14.16
C ASP A 214 19.97 -5.14 12.75
N GLY A 215 21.29 -5.24 12.56
CA GLY A 215 21.94 -5.46 11.26
C GLY A 215 21.64 -4.47 10.14
N GLY A 216 20.95 -3.36 10.44
CA GLY A 216 20.43 -2.47 9.42
C GLY A 216 19.10 -2.92 8.82
N CYS A 217 18.31 -3.67 9.57
CA CYS A 217 17.04 -4.25 9.16
C CYS A 217 15.90 -3.24 9.06
N GLY A 218 15.91 -2.48 7.98
CA GLY A 218 14.72 -1.82 7.45
C GLY A 218 14.08 -0.80 8.39
N ILE A 219 12.76 -0.64 8.23
CA ILE A 219 11.92 0.26 9.02
C ILE A 219 11.97 -0.09 10.52
N THR A 220 12.05 0.90 11.41
CA THR A 220 12.03 0.71 12.88
C THR A 220 10.74 1.22 13.52
N ASP A 221 10.51 0.90 14.80
CA ASP A 221 9.37 1.40 15.59
C ASP A 221 9.24 2.93 15.55
N ARG A 222 10.37 3.64 15.47
CA ARG A 222 10.38 5.10 15.35
C ARG A 222 9.71 5.53 14.05
N GLU A 223 10.11 4.97 12.91
CA GLU A 223 9.57 5.33 11.61
C GLU A 223 8.12 4.87 11.44
N ILE A 224 7.74 3.73 12.03
CA ILE A 224 6.35 3.29 12.10
C ILE A 224 5.51 4.34 12.83
N SER A 225 5.94 4.74 14.02
CA SER A 225 5.23 5.73 14.85
C SER A 225 5.10 7.08 14.14
N GLN A 226 6.18 7.56 13.50
CA GLN A 226 6.17 8.80 12.73
C GLN A 226 5.12 8.79 11.61
N GLY A 227 5.01 7.67 10.88
CA GLY A 227 4.01 7.53 9.82
C GLY A 227 2.58 7.64 10.33
N TRP A 228 2.26 7.00 11.45
CA TRP A 228 0.90 7.06 12.02
C TRP A 228 0.55 8.42 12.63
N GLN A 229 1.51 9.07 13.29
CA GLN A 229 1.34 10.43 13.81
C GLN A 229 1.05 11.43 12.68
N ALA A 230 1.70 11.26 11.53
CA ALA A 230 1.56 12.16 10.39
C ALA A 230 0.14 12.16 9.78
N VAL A 231 -0.62 11.06 9.92
CA VAL A 231 -2.02 10.95 9.47
C VAL A 231 -3.05 11.15 10.60
N GLY A 232 -2.62 11.64 11.76
CA GLY A 232 -3.52 11.87 12.91
C GLY A 232 -3.89 10.61 13.70
N GLY A 233 -3.17 9.51 13.50
CA GLY A 233 -3.32 8.27 14.28
C GLY A 233 -2.47 8.31 15.55
N TRP A 234 -3.00 8.95 16.59
CA TRP A 234 -2.55 8.99 18.01
C TRP A 234 -1.05 9.27 18.27
#